data_AF-A0A3M1MVY2-F1
#
_entry.id   AF-A0A3M1MVY2-F1
#
_cell.length_a   1.000
_cell.length_b   1.000
_cell.length_c   1.000
_cell.angle_alpha   90.00
_cell.angle_beta   90.00
_cell.angle_gamma   90.00
#
_symmetry.space_group_name_H-M   'P 1'
#
loop_
_entity.id
_entity.type
_entity.pdbx_description
1 polymer ?
#
loop_
_entity_poly.entity_id
_entity_poly.type
_entity_poly.pdbx_seq_one_letter_code
_entity_poly.pdbx_strand_id
1 'polypeptide(L)'
;MSFTGDLEHLPIVDVIQLLHSTRKSGTLTVQGNGRQSQLVFSEGYIVSANHSNLSVRIGQILVELQAITPEERDQALKAQAAAGTERKPLIAMLIESGKLSREDAYRGLEILIELTIVEILTWESGTFTLDLDKNVIADEYRYFPEKCQQEINLDTQNILMDALRIYDEKVRDGELSNGVFNDSEAGPSPEAENVPLAVIVGDEDLADTPPRAAENTAPDISVEDLGLDVLDNIEPKIPEVFSALEDRDELEEHRQAVVRHIPWLSNADQKRLVEFLKSYGTDGARSEEDHGHIDIQRQAVVLYSQDPFTRHTATTACRHTGVMSFSSEAADDLEPIIDQSLDKNIVPVLVLDAPEPGTAGFGPGDLATLRTGLRSKYPDIPLIQMGNPGQTMDLLQALKDGATGVLPKPDLGQNNDRFVDEMILFLEAFASLVHNLAALPSSSMEGSLHGDFHALQEVKDAPDVAYTLLRVVRKFFARAMTMIVSRNGLVVEKCLGVSEDLDAKNSVGLQLALEPGGLVERVVRDGSVHSARGSDPTLDKLYRTIRAPKSDKILLLPMKVRGRVVSITYADFGQNEPRPVPANLFEIMATQAGLSLENTLLRRQMESSRK
;
A
#
# COMPACT_ATOMS: atom_id res chain seq x y z
N MET A 1 11.13 -12.79 -7.89
CA MET A 1 10.82 -11.53 -7.14
C MET A 1 9.43 -11.64 -6.51
N SER A 2 9.28 -11.23 -5.25
CA SER A 2 7.97 -11.11 -4.59
C SER A 2 7.82 -9.75 -3.92
N PHE A 3 6.64 -9.15 -4.04
CA PHE A 3 6.33 -7.82 -3.51
C PHE A 3 5.01 -7.87 -2.75
N THR A 4 5.04 -7.49 -1.47
CA THR A 4 3.91 -7.64 -0.55
C THR A 4 3.73 -6.34 0.23
N GLY A 5 2.49 -5.94 0.45
CA GLY A 5 2.17 -4.77 1.25
C GLY A 5 0.68 -4.67 1.54
N ASP A 6 0.28 -3.59 2.22
CA ASP A 6 -1.11 -3.34 2.59
C ASP A 6 -1.73 -2.28 1.69
N LEU A 7 -3.01 -2.44 1.38
CA LEU A 7 -3.80 -1.51 0.57
C LEU A 7 -3.93 -0.13 1.22
N GLU A 8 -3.87 -0.07 2.56
CA GLU A 8 -3.96 1.16 3.36
C GLU A 8 -2.76 2.09 3.13
N HIS A 9 -1.58 1.49 2.88
CA HIS A 9 -0.31 2.20 2.81
C HIS A 9 0.12 2.46 1.36
N LEU A 10 -0.25 1.55 0.45
CA LEU A 10 0.03 1.68 -0.96
C LEU A 10 -1.24 1.38 -1.79
N PRO A 11 -1.87 2.41 -2.38
CA PRO A 11 -3.04 2.22 -3.23
C PRO A 11 -2.75 1.23 -4.35
N ILE A 12 -3.69 0.32 -4.61
CA ILE A 12 -3.52 -0.72 -5.64
C ILE A 12 -3.19 -0.15 -7.03
N VAL A 13 -3.70 1.05 -7.32
CA VAL A 13 -3.42 1.83 -8.53
C VAL A 13 -1.91 2.00 -8.74
N ASP A 14 -1.19 2.33 -7.67
CA ASP A 14 0.26 2.58 -7.73
C ASP A 14 1.04 1.29 -7.93
N VAL A 15 0.55 0.17 -7.40
CA VAL A 15 1.14 -1.17 -7.62
C VAL A 15 1.00 -1.57 -9.08
N ILE A 16 -0.19 -1.39 -9.66
CA ILE A 16 -0.48 -1.67 -11.07
C ILE A 16 0.39 -0.77 -11.97
N GLN A 17 0.55 0.51 -11.63
CA GLN A 17 1.42 1.44 -12.36
C GLN A 17 2.92 1.09 -12.23
N LEU A 18 3.36 0.67 -11.05
CA LEU A 18 4.73 0.22 -10.82
C LEU A 18 5.04 -0.99 -11.71
N LEU A 19 4.13 -1.97 -11.77
CA LEU A 19 4.23 -3.14 -12.64
C LEU A 19 4.32 -2.78 -14.12
N HIS A 20 3.49 -1.84 -14.56
CA HIS A 20 3.49 -1.34 -15.93
C HIS A 20 4.80 -0.59 -16.27
N SER A 21 5.27 0.31 -15.40
CA SER A 21 6.47 1.11 -15.65
C SER A 21 7.76 0.28 -15.63
N THR A 22 7.82 -0.74 -14.78
CA THR A 22 8.96 -1.67 -14.67
C THR A 22 8.89 -2.84 -15.66
N ARG A 23 7.83 -2.93 -16.47
CA ARG A 23 7.55 -4.01 -17.45
C ARG A 23 7.69 -5.41 -16.87
N LYS A 24 7.31 -5.59 -15.60
CA LYS A 24 7.42 -6.89 -14.93
C LYS A 24 6.21 -7.77 -15.26
N SER A 25 6.45 -9.08 -15.29
CA SER A 25 5.42 -10.12 -15.45
C SER A 25 5.22 -10.85 -14.13
N GLY A 26 3.98 -11.14 -13.76
CA GLY A 26 3.69 -11.84 -12.50
C GLY A 26 2.21 -11.83 -12.14
N THR A 27 1.87 -12.47 -11.03
CA THR A 27 0.48 -12.52 -10.54
C THR A 27 0.35 -11.67 -9.28
N LEU A 28 -0.46 -10.61 -9.37
CA LEU A 28 -0.86 -9.75 -8.25
C LEU A 28 -2.11 -10.34 -7.60
N THR A 29 -1.98 -10.87 -6.39
CA THR A 29 -3.09 -11.32 -5.55
C THR A 29 -3.41 -10.23 -4.55
N VAL A 30 -4.69 -9.90 -4.40
CA VAL A 30 -5.18 -8.92 -3.42
C VAL A 30 -6.23 -9.59 -2.55
N GLN A 31 -6.15 -9.39 -1.25
CA GLN A 31 -7.10 -9.91 -0.25
C GLN A 31 -7.62 -8.76 0.61
N GLY A 32 -8.93 -8.65 0.78
CA GLY A 32 -9.58 -7.60 1.58
C GLY A 32 -11.03 -7.95 1.88
N ASN A 33 -11.55 -7.56 3.04
CA ASN A 33 -12.93 -7.85 3.48
C ASN A 33 -13.37 -9.32 3.37
N GLY A 34 -12.45 -10.28 3.63
CA GLY A 34 -12.72 -11.73 3.51
C GLY A 34 -12.86 -12.23 2.07
N ARG A 35 -12.45 -11.42 1.09
CA ARG A 35 -12.51 -11.70 -0.35
C ARG A 35 -11.11 -11.67 -0.95
N GLN A 36 -10.92 -12.37 -2.08
CA GLN A 36 -9.65 -12.42 -2.80
C GLN A 36 -9.86 -12.19 -4.30
N SER A 37 -9.04 -11.31 -4.88
CA SER A 37 -9.00 -10.99 -6.31
C SER A 37 -7.58 -11.18 -6.84
N GLN A 38 -7.43 -11.49 -8.13
CA GLN A 38 -6.11 -11.68 -8.76
C GLN A 38 -6.03 -10.96 -10.10
N LEU A 39 -4.87 -10.39 -10.41
CA LEU A 39 -4.54 -9.77 -11.69
C LEU A 39 -3.23 -10.37 -12.20
N VAL A 40 -3.20 -10.80 -13.45
CA VAL A 40 -2.02 -11.40 -14.08
C VAL A 40 -1.41 -10.43 -15.07
N PHE A 41 -0.11 -10.19 -14.92
CA PHE A 41 0.67 -9.27 -15.72
C PHE A 41 1.68 -10.00 -16.60
N SER A 42 1.85 -9.51 -17.82
CA SER A 42 2.88 -9.94 -18.78
C SER A 42 3.50 -8.72 -19.43
N GLU A 43 4.81 -8.54 -19.28
CA GLU A 43 5.59 -7.39 -19.80
C GLU A 43 5.01 -6.03 -19.39
N GLY A 44 4.40 -5.94 -18.19
CA GLY A 44 3.70 -4.75 -17.69
C GLY A 44 2.25 -4.59 -18.14
N TYR A 45 1.75 -5.46 -19.02
CA TYR A 45 0.36 -5.48 -19.50
C TYR A 45 -0.50 -6.45 -18.69
N ILE A 46 -1.77 -6.10 -18.43
CA ILE A 46 -2.71 -7.03 -17.78
C ILE A 46 -3.23 -8.01 -18.83
N VAL A 47 -3.02 -9.30 -18.59
CA VAL A 47 -3.43 -10.38 -19.51
C VAL A 47 -4.57 -11.23 -18.97
N SER A 48 -4.87 -11.15 -17.68
CA SER A 48 -5.96 -11.89 -17.05
C SER A 48 -6.35 -11.27 -15.70
N ALA A 49 -7.59 -11.52 -15.27
CA ALA A 49 -8.11 -11.13 -13.96
C ALA A 49 -9.03 -12.22 -13.39
N ASN A 50 -9.10 -12.27 -12.07
CA ASN A 50 -10.05 -13.04 -11.30
C ASN A 50 -10.72 -12.10 -10.29
N HIS A 51 -12.04 -12.09 -10.32
CA HIS A 51 -12.88 -11.28 -9.46
C HIS A 51 -13.27 -12.07 -8.20
N SER A 52 -13.45 -11.40 -7.07
CA SER A 52 -13.73 -12.11 -5.81
C SER A 52 -15.15 -12.68 -5.73
N ASN A 53 -16.11 -12.03 -6.39
CA ASN A 53 -17.46 -12.54 -6.56
C ASN A 53 -17.55 -13.63 -7.65
N LEU A 54 -18.07 -14.81 -7.27
CA LEU A 54 -18.28 -15.98 -8.14
C LEU A 54 -19.27 -15.75 -9.29
N SER A 55 -20.14 -14.74 -9.19
CA SER A 55 -21.06 -14.35 -10.27
C SER A 55 -20.35 -13.57 -11.39
N VAL A 56 -19.27 -12.85 -11.07
CA VAL A 56 -18.48 -12.05 -12.02
C VAL A 56 -17.39 -12.93 -12.62
N ARG A 57 -17.81 -13.90 -13.44
CA ARG A 57 -16.92 -14.77 -14.21
C ARG A 57 -16.97 -14.41 -15.68
N ILE A 58 -15.87 -14.62 -16.39
CA ILE A 58 -15.78 -14.34 -17.83
C ILE A 58 -16.94 -14.96 -18.64
N GLY A 59 -17.37 -16.18 -18.29
CA GLY A 59 -18.46 -16.86 -18.97
C GLY A 59 -19.82 -16.21 -18.76
N GLN A 60 -20.03 -15.52 -17.64
CA GLN A 60 -21.26 -14.77 -17.37
C GLN A 60 -21.22 -13.40 -18.04
N ILE A 61 -20.07 -12.71 -18.00
CA ILE A 61 -19.84 -11.44 -18.70
C ILE A 61 -20.08 -11.59 -20.21
N LEU A 62 -19.60 -12.68 -20.82
CA LEU A 62 -19.83 -12.96 -22.24
C LEU A 62 -21.31 -13.20 -22.58
N VAL A 63 -22.09 -13.75 -21.64
CA VAL A 63 -23.55 -13.92 -21.80
C VAL A 63 -24.26 -12.57 -21.70
N GLU A 64 -23.88 -11.73 -20.75
CA GLU A 64 -24.45 -10.39 -20.56
C GLU A 64 -24.13 -9.46 -21.74
N LEU A 65 -22.95 -9.61 -22.33
CA LEU A 65 -22.55 -8.95 -23.57
C LEU A 65 -23.28 -9.46 -24.82
N GLN A 66 -24.13 -10.47 -24.68
CA GLN A 66 -24.80 -11.18 -25.79
C GLN A 66 -23.82 -11.79 -26.79
N ALA A 67 -22.56 -12.03 -26.37
CA ALA A 67 -21.52 -12.62 -27.20
C ALA A 67 -21.66 -14.15 -27.30
N ILE A 68 -22.23 -14.78 -26.27
CA ILE A 68 -22.60 -16.20 -26.24
C ILE A 68 -23.96 -16.38 -25.56
N THR A 69 -24.66 -17.47 -25.86
CA THR A 69 -25.89 -17.85 -25.14
C THR A 69 -25.59 -18.61 -23.83
N PRO A 70 -26.47 -18.58 -22.83
CA PRO A 70 -26.33 -19.37 -21.61
C PRO A 70 -26.16 -20.87 -21.90
N GLU A 71 -26.86 -21.39 -22.90
CA GLU A 71 -26.77 -22.78 -23.33
C GLU A 71 -25.39 -23.12 -23.91
N GLU A 72 -24.78 -22.19 -24.66
CA GLU A 72 -23.45 -22.36 -25.23
C GLU A 72 -22.35 -22.30 -24.17
N ARG A 73 -22.50 -21.42 -23.17
CA ARG A 73 -21.65 -21.37 -21.97
C ARG A 73 -21.69 -22.72 -21.24
N ASP A 74 -22.88 -23.23 -20.96
CA ASP A 74 -23.05 -24.48 -20.20
C ASP A 74 -22.53 -25.71 -20.97
N GLN A 75 -22.69 -25.72 -22.29
CA GLN A 75 -22.07 -26.73 -23.14
C GLN A 75 -20.54 -26.67 -23.09
N ALA A 76 -19.96 -25.48 -23.14
CA ALA A 76 -18.51 -25.29 -23.08
C ALA A 76 -17.94 -25.66 -21.69
N LEU A 77 -18.66 -25.34 -20.61
CA LEU A 77 -18.29 -25.75 -19.24
C LEU A 77 -18.38 -27.27 -19.05
N LYS A 78 -19.41 -27.93 -19.59
CA LYS A 78 -19.52 -29.40 -19.56
C LYS A 78 -18.41 -30.08 -20.36
N ALA A 79 -18.08 -29.54 -21.54
CA ALA A 79 -16.98 -30.03 -22.35
C ALA A 79 -15.62 -29.84 -21.63
N GLN A 80 -15.45 -28.71 -20.94
CA GLN A 80 -14.28 -28.45 -20.12
C GLN A 80 -14.12 -29.45 -18.98
N ALA A 81 -15.20 -29.73 -18.25
CA ALA A 81 -15.20 -30.68 -17.13
C ALA A 81 -14.93 -32.12 -17.59
N ALA A 82 -15.37 -32.49 -18.79
CA ALA A 82 -15.13 -33.81 -19.37
C ALA A 82 -13.69 -34.04 -19.87
N ALA A 83 -12.91 -32.97 -20.09
CA ALA A 83 -11.58 -33.04 -20.70
C ALA A 83 -10.44 -33.42 -19.74
N GLY A 84 -10.68 -33.44 -18.42
CA GLY A 84 -9.70 -33.88 -17.41
C GLY A 84 -8.34 -33.19 -17.56
N THR A 85 -7.32 -33.95 -17.96
CA THR A 85 -5.92 -33.51 -18.12
C THR A 85 -5.60 -32.76 -19.42
N GLU A 86 -6.47 -32.78 -20.44
CA GLU A 86 -6.35 -31.97 -21.68
C GLU A 86 -7.27 -30.74 -21.65
N ARG A 87 -7.52 -30.20 -20.45
CA ARG A 87 -8.44 -29.08 -20.24
C ARG A 87 -7.94 -27.82 -20.97
N LYS A 88 -8.69 -27.38 -21.97
CA LYS A 88 -8.47 -26.08 -22.61
C LYS A 88 -9.19 -24.95 -21.84
N PRO A 89 -8.67 -23.72 -21.92
CA PRO A 89 -9.35 -22.53 -21.40
C PRO A 89 -10.71 -22.30 -22.05
N LEU A 90 -11.68 -21.76 -21.30
CA LEU A 90 -13.07 -21.61 -21.75
C LEU A 90 -13.19 -20.76 -23.02
N ILE A 91 -12.51 -19.61 -23.06
CA ILE A 91 -12.47 -18.72 -24.23
C ILE A 91 -11.86 -19.43 -25.45
N ALA A 92 -10.74 -20.15 -25.26
CA ALA A 92 -10.12 -20.90 -26.34
C ALA A 92 -11.06 -21.96 -26.94
N MET A 93 -11.83 -22.67 -26.12
CA MET A 93 -12.84 -23.63 -26.61
C MET A 93 -14.01 -22.95 -27.33
N LEU A 94 -14.46 -21.79 -26.85
CA LEU A 94 -15.53 -21.03 -27.49
C LEU A 94 -15.09 -20.43 -28.84
N ILE A 95 -13.83 -20.01 -28.97
CA ILE A 95 -13.24 -19.56 -30.24
C ILE A 95 -13.04 -20.73 -31.20
N GLU A 96 -12.48 -21.86 -30.74
CA GLU A 96 -12.26 -23.06 -31.57
C GLU A 96 -13.58 -23.68 -32.06
N SER A 97 -14.64 -23.62 -31.26
CA SER A 97 -15.98 -24.06 -31.66
C SER A 97 -16.72 -23.06 -32.56
N GLY A 98 -16.11 -21.92 -32.87
CA GLY A 98 -16.68 -20.88 -33.73
C GLY A 98 -17.85 -20.11 -33.12
N LYS A 99 -18.07 -20.25 -31.81
CA LYS A 99 -19.19 -19.64 -31.07
C LYS A 99 -18.87 -18.25 -30.51
N LEU A 100 -17.58 -17.91 -30.39
CA LEU A 100 -17.11 -16.63 -29.86
C LEU A 100 -16.10 -16.01 -30.82
N SER A 101 -16.29 -14.73 -31.15
CA SER A 101 -15.31 -13.97 -31.93
C SER A 101 -14.13 -13.56 -31.04
N ARG A 102 -12.95 -13.33 -31.62
CA ARG A 102 -11.79 -12.83 -30.85
C ARG A 102 -12.05 -11.44 -30.27
N GLU A 103 -12.73 -10.57 -31.02
CA GLU A 103 -13.06 -9.21 -30.60
C GLU A 103 -13.99 -9.20 -29.37
N ASP A 104 -15.01 -10.05 -29.36
CA ASP A 104 -15.93 -10.16 -28.21
C ASP A 104 -15.25 -10.80 -26.99
N ALA A 105 -14.33 -11.74 -27.23
CA ALA A 105 -13.49 -12.30 -26.16
C ALA A 105 -12.61 -11.23 -25.52
N TYR A 106 -12.01 -10.33 -26.31
CA TYR A 106 -11.21 -9.21 -25.78
C TYR A 106 -12.06 -8.25 -24.96
N ARG A 107 -13.21 -7.85 -25.48
CA ARG A 107 -14.10 -6.93 -24.78
C ARG A 107 -14.61 -7.51 -23.47
N GLY A 108 -14.93 -8.80 -23.44
CA GLY A 108 -15.31 -9.49 -22.20
C GLY A 108 -14.19 -9.54 -21.17
N LEU A 109 -12.93 -9.72 -21.62
CA LEU A 109 -11.77 -9.72 -20.74
C LEU A 109 -11.47 -8.31 -20.18
N GLU A 110 -11.56 -7.29 -21.02
CA GLU A 110 -11.39 -5.88 -20.63
C GLU A 110 -12.37 -5.51 -19.52
N ILE A 111 -13.67 -5.81 -19.71
CA ILE A 111 -14.70 -5.57 -18.71
C ILE A 111 -14.45 -6.36 -17.42
N LEU A 112 -14.00 -7.61 -17.51
CA LEU A 112 -13.65 -8.40 -16.33
C LEU A 112 -12.53 -7.73 -15.51
N ILE A 113 -11.49 -7.25 -16.20
CA ILE A 113 -10.36 -6.58 -15.55
C ILE A 113 -10.83 -5.27 -14.92
N GLU A 114 -11.62 -4.45 -15.64
CA GLU A 114 -12.18 -3.21 -15.11
C GLU A 114 -13.01 -3.44 -13.84
N LEU A 115 -13.95 -4.39 -13.88
CA LEU A 115 -14.79 -4.74 -12.73
C LEU A 115 -13.95 -5.21 -11.54
N THR A 116 -12.91 -6.02 -11.81
CA THR A 116 -12.00 -6.52 -10.77
C THR A 116 -11.23 -5.38 -10.12
N ILE A 117 -10.71 -4.43 -10.92
CA ILE A 117 -9.99 -3.26 -10.38
C ILE A 117 -10.94 -2.37 -9.58
N VAL A 118 -12.14 -2.08 -10.10
CA VAL A 118 -13.17 -1.30 -9.38
C VAL A 118 -13.51 -1.95 -8.06
N GLU A 119 -13.69 -3.27 -8.01
CA GLU A 119 -13.94 -3.98 -6.75
C GLU A 119 -12.78 -3.80 -5.77
N ILE A 120 -11.53 -4.01 -6.20
CA ILE A 120 -10.37 -3.84 -5.30
C ILE A 120 -10.27 -2.40 -4.78
N LEU A 121 -10.62 -1.40 -5.59
CA LEU A 121 -10.65 0.01 -5.16
C LEU A 121 -11.69 0.30 -4.06
N THR A 122 -12.70 -0.55 -3.89
CA THR A 122 -13.68 -0.42 -2.78
C THR A 122 -13.18 -0.97 -1.44
N TRP A 123 -12.01 -1.63 -1.40
CA TRP A 123 -11.50 -2.23 -0.17
C TRP A 123 -10.74 -1.19 0.65
N GLU A 124 -11.27 -0.84 1.82
CA GLU A 124 -10.65 0.13 2.75
C GLU A 124 -9.41 -0.43 3.44
N SER A 125 -9.32 -1.76 3.58
CA SER A 125 -8.19 -2.48 4.18
C SER A 125 -7.97 -3.84 3.51
N GLY A 126 -6.71 -4.30 3.51
CA GLY A 126 -6.34 -5.58 2.91
C GLY A 126 -4.86 -5.68 2.60
N THR A 127 -4.42 -6.87 2.20
CA THR A 127 -3.04 -7.17 1.81
C THR A 127 -2.97 -7.49 0.32
N PHE A 128 -1.87 -7.15 -0.33
CA PHE A 128 -1.57 -7.60 -1.68
C PHE A 128 -0.23 -8.33 -1.69
N THR A 129 -0.10 -9.30 -2.59
CA THR A 129 1.13 -10.07 -2.83
C THR A 129 1.31 -10.25 -4.32
N LEU A 130 2.47 -9.90 -4.83
CA LEU A 130 2.86 -10.01 -6.22
C LEU A 130 3.94 -11.08 -6.34
N ASP A 131 3.63 -12.13 -7.08
CA ASP A 131 4.55 -13.24 -7.36
C ASP A 131 5.06 -13.14 -8.80
N LEU A 132 6.32 -12.75 -9.02
CA LEU A 132 6.92 -12.67 -10.38
C LEU A 132 7.38 -14.03 -10.91
N ASP A 133 7.59 -15.01 -10.03
CA ASP A 133 8.07 -16.35 -10.40
C ASP A 133 6.91 -17.27 -10.85
N LYS A 134 5.67 -16.89 -10.50
CA LYS A 134 4.44 -17.53 -10.98
C LYS A 134 4.00 -16.89 -12.30
N ASN A 135 4.81 -17.08 -13.34
CA ASN A 135 4.37 -16.87 -14.73
C ASN A 135 3.45 -18.03 -15.20
N VAL A 136 3.20 -19.00 -14.32
CA VAL A 136 2.22 -20.07 -14.50
C VAL A 136 0.84 -19.46 -14.33
N ILE A 137 0.28 -19.01 -15.44
CA ILE A 137 -1.17 -18.83 -15.56
C ILE A 137 -1.75 -20.20 -15.24
N ALA A 138 -2.43 -20.37 -14.09
CA ALA A 138 -3.16 -21.61 -13.85
C ALA A 138 -4.11 -21.80 -15.04
N ASP A 139 -4.23 -23.03 -15.56
CA ASP A 139 -4.93 -23.31 -16.83
C ASP A 139 -6.36 -22.77 -16.88
N GLU A 140 -6.95 -22.51 -15.71
CA GLU A 140 -8.27 -21.91 -15.50
C GLU A 140 -8.38 -20.44 -15.90
N TYR A 141 -7.26 -19.69 -15.98
CA TYR A 141 -7.21 -18.24 -16.23
C TYR A 141 -6.51 -17.85 -17.52
N ARG A 142 -6.20 -18.84 -18.37
CA ARG A 142 -5.41 -18.69 -19.60
C ARG A 142 -6.29 -18.47 -20.81
N TYR A 143 -6.96 -17.33 -20.91
CA TYR A 143 -8.04 -17.17 -21.90
C TYR A 143 -7.62 -17.32 -23.39
N PHE A 144 -6.33 -17.16 -23.73
CA PHE A 144 -5.79 -17.32 -25.08
C PHE A 144 -4.56 -18.26 -25.15
N PRO A 145 -4.35 -18.99 -26.26
CA PRO A 145 -3.18 -19.86 -26.44
C PRO A 145 -1.88 -19.08 -26.67
N GLU A 146 -0.74 -19.70 -26.33
CA GLU A 146 0.63 -19.10 -26.34
C GLU A 146 1.04 -18.45 -27.68
N LYS A 147 0.42 -18.84 -28.80
CA LYS A 147 0.67 -18.26 -30.13
C LYS A 147 -0.06 -16.95 -30.40
N CYS A 148 -0.96 -16.52 -29.52
CA CYS A 148 -1.72 -15.28 -29.64
C CYS A 148 -1.24 -14.18 -28.68
N GLN A 149 -0.21 -14.44 -27.87
CA GLN A 149 0.33 -13.48 -26.90
C GLN A 149 0.88 -12.19 -27.52
N GLN A 150 1.29 -12.22 -28.80
CA GLN A 150 1.88 -11.03 -29.46
C GLN A 150 0.85 -9.97 -29.91
N GLU A 151 -0.45 -10.25 -29.85
CA GLU A 151 -1.50 -9.33 -30.36
C GLU A 151 -2.43 -8.78 -29.25
N ILE A 152 -2.21 -9.11 -27.98
CA ILE A 152 -3.15 -8.84 -26.87
C ILE A 152 -2.46 -8.07 -25.74
N ASN A 153 -1.93 -6.89 -26.06
CA ASN A 153 -1.44 -5.97 -25.06
C ASN A 153 -2.58 -5.00 -24.73
N LEU A 154 -3.39 -5.37 -23.73
CA LEU A 154 -4.36 -4.44 -23.15
C LEU A 154 -3.57 -3.35 -22.44
N ASP A 155 -3.70 -2.11 -22.90
CA ASP A 155 -2.99 -0.97 -22.33
C ASP A 155 -3.45 -0.74 -20.88
N THR A 156 -2.60 -1.18 -19.94
CA THR A 156 -2.82 -1.09 -18.50
C THR A 156 -3.22 0.32 -18.07
N GLN A 157 -2.74 1.36 -18.76
CA GLN A 157 -3.10 2.75 -18.43
C GLN A 157 -4.55 3.06 -18.78
N ASN A 158 -5.03 2.64 -19.95
CA ASN A 158 -6.40 2.93 -20.38
C ASN A 158 -7.42 2.24 -19.46
N ILE A 159 -7.22 0.95 -19.20
CA ILE A 159 -8.07 0.17 -18.30
C ILE A 159 -8.10 0.79 -16.90
N LEU A 160 -6.94 1.22 -16.39
CA LEU A 160 -6.87 1.83 -15.07
C LEU A 160 -7.60 3.17 -15.03
N MET A 161 -7.49 3.99 -16.08
CA MET A 161 -8.21 5.26 -16.16
C MET A 161 -9.72 5.06 -16.27
N ASP A 162 -10.18 4.07 -17.02
CA ASP A 162 -11.61 3.74 -17.11
C ASP A 162 -12.14 3.13 -15.81
N ALA A 163 -11.38 2.26 -15.14
CA ALA A 163 -11.74 1.74 -13.82
C ALA A 163 -11.84 2.85 -12.76
N LEU A 164 -10.91 3.80 -12.75
CA LEU A 164 -10.95 4.97 -11.86
C LEU A 164 -12.15 5.87 -12.17
N ARG A 165 -12.47 6.08 -13.45
CA ARG A 165 -13.65 6.84 -13.87
C ARG A 165 -14.94 6.18 -13.39
N ILE A 166 -15.07 4.86 -13.56
CA ILE A 166 -16.23 4.08 -13.09
C ILE A 166 -16.35 4.15 -11.56
N TYR A 167 -15.23 4.04 -10.85
CA TYR A 167 -15.20 4.17 -9.39
C TYR A 167 -15.68 5.56 -8.94
N ASP A 168 -15.15 6.63 -9.53
CA ASP A 168 -15.55 8.01 -9.21
C ASP A 168 -17.03 8.28 -9.53
N GLU A 169 -17.54 7.76 -10.66
CA GLU A 169 -18.97 7.83 -11.03
C GLU A 169 -19.84 7.14 -9.98
N LYS A 170 -19.49 5.92 -9.56
CA LYS A 170 -20.24 5.17 -8.54
C LYS A 170 -20.19 5.79 -7.14
N VAL A 171 -19.04 6.37 -6.76
CA VAL A 171 -18.92 7.13 -5.50
C VAL A 171 -19.78 8.38 -5.55
N ARG A 172 -19.79 9.09 -6.68
CA ARG A 172 -20.59 10.31 -6.87
C ARG A 172 -22.09 10.04 -6.87
N ASP A 173 -22.52 8.94 -7.48
CA ASP A 173 -23.93 8.57 -7.58
C ASP A 173 -24.48 7.93 -6.28
N GLY A 174 -23.61 7.70 -5.30
CA GLY A 174 -23.97 7.15 -3.99
C GLY A 174 -24.27 5.65 -4.02
N GLU A 175 -23.92 4.95 -5.10
CA GLU A 175 -24.02 3.49 -5.21
C GLU A 175 -22.97 2.78 -4.34
N LEU A 176 -21.89 3.49 -3.99
CA LEU A 176 -20.83 3.02 -3.08
C LEU A 176 -20.95 3.71 -1.71
N SER A 177 -21.78 3.14 -0.84
CA SER A 177 -21.69 3.30 0.62
C SER A 177 -21.28 1.96 1.21
N ASN A 178 -20.26 1.92 2.09
CA ASN A 178 -19.65 0.71 2.70
C ASN A 178 -20.37 -0.62 2.40
N GLY A 179 -19.80 -1.37 1.45
CA GLY A 179 -20.15 -2.76 1.16
C GLY A 179 -21.54 -2.96 0.55
N VAL A 180 -21.66 -2.85 -0.77
CA VAL A 180 -22.87 -3.31 -1.48
C VAL A 180 -22.51 -3.97 -2.81
N PHE A 181 -22.36 -5.30 -2.77
CA PHE A 181 -23.14 -6.14 -3.67
C PHE A 181 -23.98 -7.02 -2.75
N ASN A 182 -25.21 -6.56 -2.48
CA ASN A 182 -26.18 -7.32 -1.71
C ASN A 182 -26.71 -8.44 -2.62
N ASP A 183 -26.51 -9.69 -2.22
CA ASP A 183 -27.18 -10.84 -2.82
C ASP A 183 -28.69 -10.66 -2.68
N SER A 184 -29.36 -10.27 -3.76
CA SER A 184 -30.82 -10.24 -3.83
C SER A 184 -31.30 -10.48 -5.25
N GLU A 185 -31.05 -11.70 -5.73
CA GLU A 185 -32.05 -12.43 -6.53
C GLU A 185 -32.45 -13.70 -5.77
N ALA A 186 -33.08 -13.52 -4.60
CA ALA A 186 -33.99 -14.52 -4.03
C ALA A 186 -35.42 -13.99 -4.25
N GLY A 187 -36.23 -14.78 -4.96
CA GLY A 187 -37.58 -14.41 -5.40
C GLY A 187 -38.55 -13.99 -4.29
N PRO A 188 -39.71 -13.43 -4.65
CA PRO A 188 -40.58 -12.73 -3.72
C PRO A 188 -41.35 -13.70 -2.81
N SER A 189 -41.26 -13.49 -1.50
CA SER A 189 -42.20 -14.05 -0.52
C SER A 189 -43.45 -13.17 -0.47
N PRO A 190 -44.68 -13.71 -0.54
CA PRO A 190 -45.88 -12.92 -0.36
C PRO A 190 -46.22 -12.75 1.13
N GLU A 191 -46.52 -11.50 1.48
CA GLU A 191 -47.63 -11.02 2.30
C GLU A 191 -47.91 -11.64 3.68
N ALA A 192 -47.87 -10.78 4.71
CA ALA A 192 -49.03 -10.54 5.59
C ALA A 192 -48.85 -9.23 6.39
N GLU A 193 -49.78 -8.30 6.20
CA GLU A 193 -50.01 -7.12 7.04
C GLU A 193 -50.59 -7.47 8.42
N ASN A 194 -50.38 -6.53 9.34
CA ASN A 194 -51.25 -6.09 10.45
C ASN A 194 -51.21 -6.78 11.84
N VAL A 195 -50.52 -6.08 12.77
CA VAL A 195 -50.90 -5.55 14.11
C VAL A 195 -51.80 -6.37 15.10
N PRO A 196 -51.80 -6.03 16.42
CA PRO A 196 -51.13 -6.72 17.53
C PRO A 196 -52.11 -7.40 18.52
N LEU A 197 -51.67 -8.19 19.52
CA LEU A 197 -52.43 -8.30 20.79
C LEU A 197 -51.69 -8.91 22.00
N ALA A 198 -51.67 -8.11 23.08
CA ALA A 198 -51.89 -8.39 24.50
C ALA A 198 -51.32 -9.63 25.23
N VAL A 199 -50.61 -9.30 26.30
CA VAL A 199 -50.34 -10.04 27.54
C VAL A 199 -51.62 -10.59 28.19
N ILE A 200 -51.65 -11.88 28.56
CA ILE A 200 -52.33 -12.42 29.78
C ILE A 200 -51.53 -13.62 30.34
N VAL A 201 -51.43 -13.63 31.67
CA VAL A 201 -50.79 -14.55 32.62
C VAL A 201 -51.56 -15.87 32.78
N GLY A 202 -50.89 -16.99 33.14
CA GLY A 202 -51.56 -18.10 33.85
C GLY A 202 -50.91 -19.48 33.78
N ASP A 203 -50.25 -19.83 34.89
CA ASP A 203 -49.93 -21.12 35.55
C ASP A 203 -50.34 -22.53 35.06
N GLU A 204 -49.46 -23.46 35.46
CA GLU A 204 -49.63 -24.84 35.98
C GLU A 204 -49.94 -26.05 35.06
N ASP A 205 -48.93 -26.94 34.96
CA ASP A 205 -48.91 -28.39 35.24
C ASP A 205 -50.15 -29.28 34.97
N LEU A 206 -49.97 -30.33 34.14
CA LEU A 206 -50.14 -31.77 34.47
C LEU A 206 -50.37 -32.66 33.23
N ALA A 207 -50.02 -33.92 33.42
CA ALA A 207 -49.83 -35.00 32.45
C ALA A 207 -51.11 -35.61 31.83
N ASP A 208 -50.85 -36.44 30.81
CA ASP A 208 -51.42 -37.78 30.53
C ASP A 208 -52.15 -37.97 29.17
N THR A 209 -52.03 -39.19 28.65
CA THR A 209 -52.15 -39.60 27.24
C THR A 209 -53.53 -40.28 26.94
N PRO A 210 -53.79 -40.96 25.79
CA PRO A 210 -54.81 -40.73 24.71
C PRO A 210 -56.04 -41.71 24.83
N PRO A 211 -56.81 -42.20 23.78
CA PRO A 211 -56.80 -42.02 22.31
C PRO A 211 -58.17 -42.06 21.53
N ARG A 212 -58.06 -42.10 20.18
CA ARG A 212 -58.94 -42.73 19.13
C ARG A 212 -60.20 -41.96 18.67
N ALA A 213 -60.66 -41.99 17.40
CA ALA A 213 -60.26 -42.64 16.14
C ALA A 213 -61.15 -42.15 14.96
N ALA A 214 -60.79 -42.60 13.73
CA ALA A 214 -61.55 -42.74 12.47
C ALA A 214 -61.31 -41.64 11.40
N GLU A 215 -61.00 -41.91 10.12
CA GLU A 215 -61.02 -43.16 9.31
C GLU A 215 -60.29 -42.98 7.94
N ASN A 216 -59.56 -44.02 7.50
CA ASN A 216 -59.36 -44.63 6.15
C ASN A 216 -59.32 -43.76 4.86
N THR A 217 -58.48 -43.99 3.82
CA THR A 217 -58.20 -45.29 3.14
C THR A 217 -57.03 -45.21 2.09
N ALA A 218 -56.13 -46.23 2.13
CA ALA A 218 -55.29 -46.88 1.07
C ALA A 218 -54.11 -46.17 0.33
N PRO A 219 -53.08 -46.92 -0.14
CA PRO A 219 -52.43 -48.16 0.35
C PRO A 219 -50.93 -47.96 0.72
N ASP A 220 -50.42 -48.83 1.60
CA ASP A 220 -49.01 -48.90 2.01
C ASP A 220 -48.08 -49.34 0.86
N ILE A 221 -47.02 -48.56 0.65
CA ILE A 221 -45.73 -49.07 0.18
C ILE A 221 -44.87 -49.16 1.44
N SER A 222 -44.46 -50.37 1.81
CA SER A 222 -43.60 -50.63 2.98
C SER A 222 -42.20 -50.04 2.79
N VAL A 223 -41.60 -49.61 3.90
CA VAL A 223 -40.27 -48.97 3.98
C VAL A 223 -39.13 -49.84 3.41
N GLU A 224 -39.35 -51.15 3.23
CA GLU A 224 -38.37 -52.06 2.63
C GLU A 224 -38.24 -51.91 1.09
N ASP A 225 -39.20 -51.29 0.40
CA ASP A 225 -39.15 -51.07 -1.06
C ASP A 225 -38.46 -49.75 -1.46
N LEU A 226 -38.01 -48.95 -0.48
CA LEU A 226 -37.29 -47.69 -0.67
C LEU A 226 -35.79 -47.76 -0.36
N GLY A 227 -35.26 -48.93 0.03
CA GLY A 227 -33.82 -49.17 0.17
C GLY A 227 -33.08 -48.14 1.02
N LEU A 228 -33.66 -47.71 2.14
CA LEU A 228 -33.08 -46.70 3.03
C LEU A 228 -32.06 -47.30 4.02
N ASP A 229 -31.91 -48.61 4.03
CA ASP A 229 -30.90 -49.36 4.78
C ASP A 229 -29.46 -49.21 4.23
N VAL A 230 -29.28 -48.45 3.14
CA VAL A 230 -27.95 -48.03 2.65
C VAL A 230 -27.53 -46.64 3.16
N LEU A 231 -28.44 -45.84 3.73
CA LEU A 231 -28.13 -44.45 4.09
C LEU A 231 -27.42 -44.27 5.43
N ASP A 232 -27.45 -45.26 6.33
CA ASP A 232 -26.72 -45.19 7.60
C ASP A 232 -25.27 -45.74 7.52
N ASN A 233 -24.82 -46.23 6.36
CA ASN A 233 -23.45 -46.70 6.13
C ASN A 233 -22.73 -46.01 4.95
N ILE A 234 -23.28 -44.92 4.40
CA ILE A 234 -22.54 -44.07 3.47
C ILE A 234 -21.78 -43.04 4.30
N GLU A 235 -20.50 -43.32 4.58
CA GLU A 235 -19.56 -42.25 4.92
C GLU A 235 -19.61 -41.21 3.80
N PRO A 236 -19.83 -39.91 4.11
CA PRO A 236 -19.82 -38.88 3.11
C PRO A 236 -18.41 -38.78 2.52
N LYS A 237 -18.20 -39.39 1.34
CA LYS A 237 -17.06 -39.04 0.49
C LYS A 237 -17.32 -37.68 -0.12
N ILE A 238 -16.81 -36.66 0.54
CA ILE A 238 -16.57 -35.35 -0.06
C ILE A 238 -15.72 -35.60 -1.32
N PRO A 239 -16.16 -35.22 -2.52
CA PRO A 239 -15.30 -35.23 -3.70
C PRO A 239 -14.08 -34.34 -3.44
N GLU A 240 -12.87 -34.79 -3.78
CA GLU A 240 -11.56 -34.11 -3.57
C GLU A 240 -11.43 -32.68 -4.18
N VAL A 241 -12.52 -32.11 -4.70
CA VAL A 241 -12.62 -30.77 -5.32
C VAL A 241 -13.25 -29.74 -4.38
N PHE A 242 -13.73 -30.16 -3.20
CA PHE A 242 -14.32 -29.31 -2.17
C PHE A 242 -13.67 -29.53 -0.79
N SER A 243 -12.35 -29.45 -0.73
CA SER A 243 -11.82 -28.70 0.41
C SER A 243 -12.18 -27.24 0.14
N ALA A 244 -12.65 -26.50 1.14
CA ALA A 244 -12.41 -25.06 1.13
C ALA A 244 -10.97 -24.87 0.64
N LEU A 245 -10.75 -24.02 -0.36
CA LEU A 245 -9.39 -23.53 -0.58
C LEU A 245 -9.04 -22.88 0.75
N GLU A 246 -8.29 -23.65 1.56
CA GLU A 246 -7.81 -23.25 2.86
C GLU A 246 -7.24 -21.85 2.67
N ASP A 247 -7.53 -20.96 3.61
CA ASP A 247 -6.76 -19.73 3.82
C ASP A 247 -5.33 -20.04 3.40
N ARG A 248 -4.75 -19.29 2.45
CA ARG A 248 -3.34 -19.50 2.04
C ARG A 248 -2.55 -19.63 3.33
N ASP A 249 -2.19 -20.86 3.67
CA ASP A 249 -1.59 -21.10 4.97
C ASP A 249 -0.18 -20.55 4.81
N GLU A 250 0.07 -19.34 5.33
CA GLU A 250 1.39 -18.70 5.31
C GLU A 250 2.46 -19.71 5.78
N LEU A 251 2.04 -20.64 6.63
CA LEU A 251 2.76 -21.81 7.09
C LEU A 251 3.24 -22.75 5.97
N GLU A 252 2.43 -23.04 4.96
CA GLU A 252 2.82 -23.89 3.83
C GLU A 252 3.77 -23.16 2.87
N GLU A 253 3.62 -21.83 2.69
CA GLU A 253 4.60 -21.02 1.95
C GLU A 253 5.96 -20.98 2.67
N HIS A 254 5.99 -20.74 3.99
CA HIS A 254 7.22 -20.84 4.79
C HIS A 254 7.81 -22.24 4.77
N ARG A 255 6.98 -23.28 4.87
CA ARG A 255 7.43 -24.68 4.82
C ARG A 255 8.08 -25.02 3.49
N GLN A 256 7.46 -24.63 2.37
CA GLN A 256 8.01 -24.83 1.04
C GLN A 256 9.32 -24.06 0.84
N ALA A 257 9.42 -22.83 1.32
CA ALA A 257 10.64 -22.04 1.24
C ALA A 257 11.80 -22.70 2.01
N VAL A 258 11.56 -23.16 3.25
CA VAL A 258 12.58 -23.83 4.08
C VAL A 258 13.01 -25.16 3.45
N VAL A 259 12.07 -25.99 3.00
CA VAL A 259 12.38 -27.29 2.38
C VAL A 259 13.14 -27.13 1.06
N ARG A 260 12.78 -26.13 0.25
CA ARG A 260 13.38 -25.90 -1.07
C ARG A 260 14.81 -25.37 -0.97
N HIS A 261 15.06 -24.43 -0.06
CA HIS A 261 16.34 -23.72 0.00
C HIS A 261 17.31 -24.32 1.02
N ILE A 262 16.82 -25.04 2.05
CA ILE A 262 17.65 -25.63 3.10
C ILE A 262 17.28 -27.10 3.35
N PRO A 263 17.46 -27.99 2.35
CA PRO A 263 17.04 -29.40 2.45
C PRO A 263 17.88 -30.22 3.43
N TRP A 264 19.03 -29.71 3.87
CA TRP A 264 19.96 -30.41 4.75
C TRP A 264 19.61 -30.30 6.25
N LEU A 265 18.68 -29.42 6.64
CA LEU A 265 18.21 -29.28 8.02
C LEU A 265 17.40 -30.50 8.46
N SER A 266 17.46 -30.83 9.76
CA SER A 266 16.61 -31.88 10.33
C SER A 266 15.13 -31.49 10.31
N ASN A 267 14.22 -32.46 10.25
CA ASN A 267 12.77 -32.18 10.28
C ASN A 267 12.34 -31.39 11.54
N ALA A 268 13.04 -31.58 12.67
CA ALA A 268 12.77 -30.85 13.91
C ALA A 268 13.17 -29.37 13.76
N ASP A 269 14.32 -29.11 13.15
CA ASP A 269 14.85 -27.76 12.94
C ASP A 269 14.09 -26.99 11.86
N GLN A 270 13.67 -27.66 10.79
CA GLN A 270 12.77 -27.09 9.78
C GLN A 270 11.46 -26.64 10.42
N LYS A 271 10.86 -27.50 11.25
CA LYS A 271 9.62 -27.17 11.96
C LYS A 271 9.80 -25.98 12.89
N ARG A 272 10.91 -25.93 13.64
CA ARG A 272 11.25 -24.84 14.56
C ARG A 272 11.39 -23.50 13.82
N LEU A 273 12.05 -23.48 12.67
CA LEU A 273 12.20 -22.26 11.87
C LEU A 273 10.87 -21.80 11.27
N VAL A 274 10.02 -22.73 10.81
CA VAL A 274 8.66 -22.40 10.33
C VAL A 274 7.77 -21.89 11.46
N GLU A 275 7.82 -22.50 12.64
CA GLU A 275 7.10 -22.02 13.84
C GLU A 275 7.58 -20.63 14.26
N PHE A 276 8.88 -20.33 14.14
CA PHE A 276 9.41 -18.99 14.38
C PHE A 276 8.90 -17.97 13.35
N LEU A 277 8.98 -18.27 12.06
CA LEU A 277 8.43 -17.42 11.00
C LEU A 277 6.92 -17.18 11.19
N LYS A 278 6.19 -18.20 11.68
CA LYS A 278 4.78 -18.07 12.08
C LYS A 278 4.59 -17.13 13.28
N SER A 279 5.44 -17.24 14.30
CA SER A 279 5.36 -16.35 15.47
C SER A 279 5.55 -14.88 15.09
N TYR A 280 6.36 -14.62 14.06
CA TYR A 280 6.47 -13.32 13.39
C TYR A 280 5.22 -12.94 12.58
N GLY A 281 4.41 -13.89 12.11
CA GLY A 281 3.14 -13.61 11.44
C GLY A 281 1.99 -13.29 12.41
N THR A 282 2.01 -13.81 13.64
CA THR A 282 0.86 -13.75 14.56
C THR A 282 0.92 -12.68 15.66
N ASP A 283 2.08 -12.07 15.94
CA ASP A 283 2.25 -11.14 17.07
C ASP A 283 1.99 -9.65 16.75
N GLY A 284 1.52 -9.32 15.55
CA GLY A 284 1.13 -7.97 15.14
C GLY A 284 -0.03 -7.33 15.95
N ALA A 285 -0.61 -8.06 16.90
CA ALA A 285 -1.71 -7.59 17.76
C ALA A 285 -1.29 -7.24 19.21
N ARG A 286 0.02 -7.25 19.55
CA ARG A 286 0.48 -6.88 20.91
C ARG A 286 1.46 -5.72 20.91
N SER A 287 0.92 -4.50 20.84
CA SER A 287 1.45 -3.32 21.54
C SER A 287 0.48 -2.14 21.47
N GLU A 288 -0.71 -2.29 22.05
CA GLU A 288 -1.62 -1.16 22.34
C GLU A 288 -1.44 -0.55 23.74
N GLU A 289 -0.42 -0.96 24.50
CA GLU A 289 -0.16 -0.36 25.81
C GLU A 289 1.28 0.16 25.91
N ASP A 290 1.35 1.49 25.90
CA ASP A 290 2.38 2.31 26.53
C ASP A 290 3.71 2.47 25.76
N HIS A 291 3.78 3.48 24.88
CA HIS A 291 4.69 4.64 24.97
C HIS A 291 4.46 5.59 23.79
N GLY A 292 4.57 6.90 24.05
CA GLY A 292 4.00 7.99 23.25
C GLY A 292 4.16 7.89 21.73
N HIS A 293 3.08 8.24 21.03
CA HIS A 293 2.96 8.31 19.56
C HIS A 293 4.21 8.87 18.87
N ILE A 294 5.09 7.95 18.47
CA ILE A 294 5.96 8.12 17.30
C ILE A 294 5.06 7.71 16.12
N ASP A 295 5.00 8.52 15.06
CA ASP A 295 4.26 8.21 13.82
C ASP A 295 4.73 6.85 13.26
N ILE A 296 4.03 5.75 13.59
CA ILE A 296 4.33 4.38 13.10
C ILE A 296 4.01 4.23 11.59
N GLN A 297 3.51 5.27 10.91
CA GLN A 297 2.81 5.12 9.62
C GLN A 297 3.62 5.40 8.33
N ARG A 298 4.97 5.46 8.35
CA ARG A 298 5.75 5.80 7.12
C ARG A 298 7.13 5.16 7.04
N GLN A 299 7.26 3.87 7.34
CA GLN A 299 8.54 3.17 7.25
C GLN A 299 8.54 2.19 6.08
N ALA A 300 9.57 2.27 5.25
CA ALA A 300 9.79 1.37 4.10
C ALA A 300 11.20 0.80 4.11
N VAL A 301 11.37 -0.40 3.61
CA VAL A 301 12.65 -1.08 3.40
C VAL A 301 12.77 -1.43 1.93
N VAL A 302 13.88 -1.06 1.31
CA VAL A 302 14.21 -1.49 -0.05
C VAL A 302 15.35 -2.48 0.06
N LEU A 303 15.04 -3.76 -0.16
CA LEU A 303 15.97 -4.89 -0.08
C LEU A 303 16.44 -5.29 -1.47
N TYR A 304 17.75 -5.26 -1.67
CA TYR A 304 18.42 -5.87 -2.81
C TYR A 304 19.07 -7.19 -2.38
N SER A 305 18.59 -8.31 -2.91
CA SER A 305 19.25 -9.61 -2.73
C SER A 305 18.97 -10.52 -3.93
N GLN A 306 20.01 -11.23 -4.35
CA GLN A 306 19.91 -12.25 -5.41
C GLN A 306 19.47 -13.61 -4.85
N ASP A 307 19.56 -13.82 -3.53
CA ASP A 307 19.13 -15.06 -2.89
C ASP A 307 17.62 -15.02 -2.60
N PRO A 308 16.82 -15.93 -3.18
CA PRO A 308 15.39 -16.00 -2.92
C PRO A 308 15.05 -16.25 -1.45
N PHE A 309 15.87 -17.02 -0.72
CA PHE A 309 15.60 -17.36 0.67
C PHE A 309 15.80 -16.17 1.61
N THR A 310 16.90 -15.42 1.43
CA THR A 310 17.17 -14.17 2.15
C THR A 310 16.09 -13.14 1.87
N ARG A 311 15.61 -12.99 0.62
CA ARG A 311 14.47 -12.11 0.31
C ARG A 311 13.21 -12.52 1.06
N HIS A 312 12.83 -13.79 1.02
CA HIS A 312 11.63 -14.30 1.69
C HIS A 312 11.67 -14.04 3.20
N THR A 313 12.77 -14.43 3.85
CA THR A 313 12.91 -14.33 5.30
C THR A 313 13.05 -12.89 5.79
N ALA A 314 13.79 -12.04 5.08
CA ALA A 314 13.90 -10.61 5.41
C ALA A 314 12.57 -9.86 5.20
N THR A 315 11.85 -10.12 4.10
CA THR A 315 10.52 -9.54 3.83
C THR A 315 9.52 -9.94 4.92
N THR A 316 9.54 -11.22 5.32
CA THR A 316 8.72 -11.74 6.42
C THR A 316 9.05 -11.02 7.75
N ALA A 317 10.33 -10.84 8.06
CA ALA A 317 10.76 -10.14 9.26
C ALA A 317 10.34 -8.66 9.28
N CYS A 318 10.38 -7.97 8.14
CA CYS A 318 9.92 -6.58 8.02
C CYS A 318 8.40 -6.44 8.19
N ARG A 319 7.62 -7.36 7.60
CA ARG A 319 6.15 -7.37 7.71
C ARG A 319 5.67 -7.37 9.17
N HIS A 320 6.33 -8.14 10.03
CA HIS A 320 6.02 -8.19 11.46
C HIS A 320 6.23 -6.85 12.18
N THR A 321 7.26 -6.10 11.80
CA THR A 321 7.57 -4.79 12.40
C THR A 321 6.66 -3.66 11.90
N GLY A 322 5.66 -3.96 11.06
CA GLY A 322 4.81 -2.94 10.42
C GLY A 322 5.54 -2.10 9.38
N VAL A 323 6.71 -2.56 8.92
CA VAL A 323 7.54 -1.85 7.94
C VAL A 323 7.27 -2.41 6.54
N MET A 324 6.87 -1.55 5.61
CA MET A 324 6.68 -1.94 4.20
C MET A 324 8.00 -2.45 3.62
N SER A 325 8.00 -3.55 2.88
CA SER A 325 9.22 -4.10 2.29
C SER A 325 9.10 -4.29 0.78
N PHE A 326 10.10 -3.77 0.07
CA PHE A 326 10.26 -3.89 -1.37
C PHE A 326 11.49 -4.76 -1.60
N SER A 327 11.37 -5.91 -2.25
CA SER A 327 12.51 -6.78 -2.55
C SER A 327 12.78 -6.84 -4.05
N SER A 328 14.05 -6.70 -4.47
CA SER A 328 14.47 -6.90 -5.86
C SER A 328 15.77 -7.70 -5.96
N GLU A 329 15.93 -8.38 -7.09
CA GLU A 329 17.15 -9.08 -7.52
C GLU A 329 17.99 -8.27 -8.53
N ALA A 330 17.41 -7.20 -9.10
CA ALA A 330 18.06 -6.36 -10.10
C ALA A 330 18.38 -4.98 -9.51
N ALA A 331 19.64 -4.53 -9.68
CA ALA A 331 20.09 -3.27 -9.13
C ALA A 331 19.37 -2.06 -9.76
N ASP A 332 18.94 -2.19 -11.02
CA ASP A 332 18.23 -1.15 -11.77
C ASP A 332 16.83 -0.84 -11.19
N ASP A 333 16.24 -1.77 -10.45
CA ASP A 333 14.93 -1.56 -9.83
C ASP A 333 15.02 -0.70 -8.55
N LEU A 334 16.21 -0.50 -7.97
CA LEU A 334 16.37 0.17 -6.68
C LEU A 334 16.06 1.67 -6.76
N GLU A 335 16.57 2.37 -7.77
CA GLU A 335 16.37 3.82 -7.89
C GLU A 335 14.88 4.19 -8.07
N PRO A 336 14.11 3.55 -8.97
CA PRO A 336 12.68 3.83 -9.10
C PRO A 336 11.89 3.62 -7.79
N ILE A 337 12.18 2.56 -7.05
CA ILE A 337 11.50 2.25 -5.78
C ILE A 337 11.85 3.30 -4.72
N ILE A 338 13.11 3.72 -4.65
CA ILE A 338 13.56 4.78 -3.74
C ILE A 338 12.88 6.11 -4.10
N ASP A 339 12.88 6.49 -5.38
CA ASP A 339 12.29 7.75 -5.84
C ASP A 339 10.77 7.79 -5.55
N GLN A 340 10.06 6.69 -5.81
CA GLN A 340 8.63 6.57 -5.48
C GLN A 340 8.37 6.66 -3.97
N SER A 341 9.25 6.09 -3.14
CA SER A 341 9.15 6.18 -1.68
C SER A 341 9.33 7.62 -1.20
N LEU A 342 10.36 8.31 -1.72
CA LEU A 342 10.66 9.70 -1.37
C LEU A 342 9.56 10.67 -1.81
N ASP A 343 8.93 10.42 -2.97
CA ASP A 343 7.81 11.21 -3.48
C ASP A 343 6.62 11.20 -2.50
N LYS A 344 6.43 10.08 -1.79
CA LYS A 344 5.41 9.90 -0.75
C LYS A 344 5.84 10.41 0.64
N ASN A 345 6.97 11.11 0.72
CA ASN A 345 7.61 11.54 1.96
C ASN A 345 7.92 10.38 2.92
N ILE A 346 8.25 9.20 2.37
CA ILE A 346 8.76 8.05 3.13
C ILE A 346 10.26 7.98 2.87
N VAL A 347 11.08 7.99 3.91
CA VAL A 347 12.53 7.78 3.78
C VAL A 347 12.78 6.29 4.01
N PRO A 348 13.10 5.51 2.96
CA PRO A 348 13.29 4.08 3.13
C PRO A 348 14.62 3.76 3.82
N VAL A 349 14.74 2.57 4.38
CA VAL A 349 16.02 1.95 4.73
C VAL A 349 16.45 1.05 3.57
N LEU A 350 17.61 1.33 2.99
CA LEU A 350 18.16 0.52 1.91
C LEU A 350 18.98 -0.64 2.49
N VAL A 351 18.69 -1.86 2.07
CA VAL A 351 19.41 -3.07 2.50
C VAL A 351 20.05 -3.70 1.27
N LEU A 352 21.38 -3.82 1.27
CA LEU A 352 22.14 -4.47 0.20
C LEU A 352 22.69 -5.80 0.70
N ASP A 353 22.34 -6.89 0.02
CA ASP A 353 22.89 -8.21 0.31
C ASP A 353 24.22 -8.46 -0.42
N ALA A 354 25.07 -9.28 0.19
CA ALA A 354 26.30 -9.74 -0.42
C ALA A 354 26.03 -10.92 -1.36
N PRO A 355 26.63 -10.94 -2.57
CA PRO A 355 26.53 -12.05 -3.51
C PRO A 355 27.02 -13.36 -2.90
N GLU A 356 26.38 -14.47 -3.26
CA GLU A 356 26.94 -15.80 -2.97
C GLU A 356 28.26 -16.02 -3.73
N PRO A 357 29.23 -16.73 -3.13
CA PRO A 357 30.50 -17.05 -3.79
C PRO A 357 30.27 -17.85 -5.09
N GLY A 358 30.64 -17.27 -6.24
CA GLY A 358 30.52 -17.92 -7.55
C GLY A 358 29.42 -17.36 -8.46
N THR A 359 28.68 -16.35 -8.02
CA THR A 359 27.68 -15.67 -8.85
C THR A 359 28.35 -14.81 -9.94
N ALA A 360 28.06 -15.09 -11.21
CA ALA A 360 28.67 -14.38 -12.34
C ALA A 360 28.13 -12.95 -12.46
N GLY A 361 29.02 -11.95 -12.53
CA GLY A 361 28.66 -10.55 -12.80
C GLY A 361 28.22 -9.71 -11.59
N PHE A 362 28.31 -10.26 -10.37
CA PHE A 362 28.08 -9.51 -9.14
C PHE A 362 29.17 -9.86 -8.11
N GLY A 363 30.33 -9.23 -8.24
CA GLY A 363 31.44 -9.38 -7.30
C GLY A 363 31.41 -8.34 -6.17
N PRO A 364 32.26 -8.48 -5.14
CA PRO A 364 32.39 -7.49 -4.06
C PRO A 364 32.76 -6.09 -4.57
N GLY A 365 33.44 -5.98 -5.72
CA GLY A 365 33.73 -4.71 -6.39
C GLY A 365 32.51 -4.03 -7.03
N ASP A 366 31.57 -4.81 -7.57
CA ASP A 366 30.34 -4.28 -8.16
C ASP A 366 29.42 -3.76 -7.06
N LEU A 367 29.35 -4.47 -5.93
CA LEU A 367 28.61 -4.06 -4.74
C LEU A 367 29.16 -2.76 -4.13
N ALA A 368 30.48 -2.59 -4.08
CA ALA A 368 31.11 -1.35 -3.65
C ALA A 368 30.80 -0.18 -4.60
N THR A 369 30.77 -0.44 -5.90
CA THR A 369 30.42 0.56 -6.93
C THR A 369 28.96 0.98 -6.81
N LEU A 370 28.05 0.01 -6.70
CA LEU A 370 26.62 0.23 -6.48
C LEU A 370 26.37 1.05 -5.21
N ARG A 371 26.99 0.65 -4.09
CA ARG A 371 26.88 1.37 -2.81
C ARG A 371 27.37 2.81 -2.93
N THR A 372 28.51 3.05 -3.59
CA THR A 372 29.05 4.40 -3.77
C THR A 372 28.15 5.25 -4.67
N GLY A 373 27.58 4.67 -5.73
CA GLY A 373 26.60 5.34 -6.60
C GLY A 373 25.33 5.74 -5.86
N LEU A 374 24.72 4.79 -5.14
CA LEU A 374 23.52 5.04 -4.34
C LEU A 374 23.78 6.05 -3.22
N ARG A 375 24.96 6.01 -2.58
CA ARG A 375 25.35 7.02 -1.57
C ARG A 375 25.55 8.42 -2.14
N SER A 376 26.07 8.54 -3.36
CA SER A 376 26.22 9.83 -4.03
C SER A 376 24.87 10.46 -4.38
N LYS A 377 23.91 9.64 -4.84
CA LYS A 377 22.56 10.09 -5.23
C LYS A 377 21.65 10.31 -4.03
N TYR A 378 21.75 9.47 -3.01
CA TYR A 378 20.90 9.46 -1.82
C TYR A 378 21.71 9.46 -0.51
N PRO A 379 22.30 10.61 -0.11
CA PRO A 379 23.17 10.69 1.06
C PRO A 379 22.43 10.50 2.40
N ASP A 380 21.16 10.89 2.49
CA ASP A 380 20.38 10.89 3.74
C ASP A 380 19.62 9.58 4.01
N ILE A 381 19.64 8.61 3.08
CA ILE A 381 18.94 7.32 3.20
C ILE A 381 19.81 6.34 4.01
N PRO A 382 19.34 5.75 5.12
CA PRO A 382 20.12 4.74 5.84
C PRO A 382 20.41 3.51 4.96
N LEU A 383 21.65 3.00 5.01
CA LEU A 383 22.08 1.86 4.21
C LEU A 383 22.63 0.75 5.12
N ILE A 384 22.03 -0.43 5.07
CA ILE A 384 22.49 -1.65 5.74
C ILE A 384 23.18 -2.54 4.69
N GLN A 385 24.39 -3.00 5.00
CA GLN A 385 25.08 -4.01 4.18
C GLN A 385 25.02 -5.37 4.88
N MET A 386 24.40 -6.37 4.26
CA MET A 386 24.50 -7.77 4.70
C MET A 386 25.73 -8.43 4.07
N GLY A 387 26.39 -9.35 4.79
CA GLY A 387 27.62 -9.99 4.33
C GLY A 387 27.71 -11.47 4.71
N ASN A 388 28.19 -12.31 3.78
CA ASN A 388 28.35 -13.74 4.04
C ASN A 388 29.46 -14.01 5.08
N PRO A 389 29.45 -15.18 5.73
CA PRO A 389 30.53 -15.61 6.62
C PRO A 389 31.89 -15.57 5.91
N GLY A 390 32.92 -15.09 6.62
CA GLY A 390 34.27 -14.93 6.08
C GLY A 390 34.52 -13.64 5.28
N GLN A 391 33.50 -12.82 5.01
CA GLN A 391 33.62 -11.53 4.30
C GLN A 391 33.85 -10.33 5.23
N THR A 392 34.61 -10.51 6.32
CA THR A 392 34.85 -9.44 7.31
C THR A 392 35.45 -8.19 6.68
N MET A 393 36.38 -8.34 5.75
CA MET A 393 37.02 -7.21 5.06
C MET A 393 36.02 -6.42 4.22
N ASP A 394 35.07 -7.09 3.55
CA ASP A 394 34.06 -6.43 2.71
C ASP A 394 33.03 -5.67 3.57
N LEU A 395 32.63 -6.24 4.71
CA LEU A 395 31.77 -5.57 5.68
C LEU A 395 32.44 -4.33 6.28
N LEU A 396 33.71 -4.42 6.68
CA LEU A 396 34.45 -3.26 7.20
C LEU A 396 34.64 -2.18 6.12
N GLN A 397 34.88 -2.58 4.87
CA GLN A 397 34.95 -1.65 3.75
C GLN A 397 33.59 -0.98 3.50
N ALA A 398 32.47 -1.70 3.68
CA ALA A 398 31.14 -1.12 3.55
C ALA A 398 30.86 0.00 4.56
N LEU A 399 31.28 -0.17 5.83
CA LEU A 399 31.20 0.90 6.82
C LEU A 399 32.05 2.12 6.42
N LYS A 400 33.27 1.88 5.89
CA LYS A 400 34.15 2.95 5.41
C LYS A 400 33.58 3.70 4.21
N ASP A 401 32.86 3.00 3.34
CA ASP A 401 32.17 3.57 2.16
C ASP A 401 30.81 4.21 2.54
N GLY A 402 30.51 4.30 3.83
CA GLY A 402 29.37 5.02 4.37
C GLY A 402 28.13 4.18 4.61
N ALA A 403 28.19 2.85 4.68
CA ALA A 403 27.05 2.06 5.19
C ALA A 403 26.72 2.47 6.63
N THR A 404 25.44 2.66 6.92
CA THR A 404 24.94 3.01 8.27
C THR A 404 25.03 1.82 9.23
N GLY A 405 24.90 0.60 8.72
CA GLY A 405 25.04 -0.62 9.50
C GLY A 405 25.55 -1.79 8.64
N VAL A 406 26.09 -2.80 9.32
CA VAL A 406 26.49 -4.07 8.71
C VAL A 406 25.88 -5.23 9.48
N LEU A 407 25.44 -6.28 8.77
CA LEU A 407 24.85 -7.46 9.37
C LEU A 407 25.47 -8.72 8.77
N PRO A 408 26.20 -9.55 9.57
CA PRO A 408 26.68 -10.84 9.09
C PRO A 408 25.50 -11.80 8.97
N LYS A 409 25.32 -12.42 7.80
CA LYS A 409 24.30 -13.47 7.61
C LYS A 409 24.84 -14.86 7.99
N PRO A 410 23.98 -15.78 8.44
CA PRO A 410 24.35 -17.19 8.62
C PRO A 410 24.78 -17.84 7.29
N ASP A 411 25.59 -18.89 7.36
CA ASP A 411 26.00 -19.64 6.16
C ASP A 411 24.86 -20.54 5.68
N LEU A 412 24.23 -20.22 4.55
CA LEU A 412 23.16 -21.02 3.96
C LEU A 412 23.67 -22.36 3.39
N GLY A 413 24.98 -22.48 3.12
CA GLY A 413 25.60 -23.63 2.46
C GLY A 413 26.30 -24.63 3.39
N GLN A 414 26.45 -24.33 4.68
CA GLN A 414 27.10 -25.21 5.65
C GLN A 414 26.11 -25.84 6.63
N ASN A 415 26.18 -27.17 6.75
CA ASN A 415 25.47 -27.89 7.79
C ASN A 415 26.12 -27.63 9.16
N ASN A 416 25.50 -26.77 9.96
CA ASN A 416 25.92 -26.42 11.31
C ASN A 416 24.74 -26.64 12.27
N ASP A 417 24.97 -27.35 13.38
CA ASP A 417 23.97 -27.61 14.42
C ASP A 417 23.40 -26.33 15.04
N ARG A 418 24.11 -25.19 14.91
CA ARG A 418 23.68 -23.87 15.42
C ARG A 418 23.01 -22.98 14.38
N PHE A 419 22.87 -23.43 13.13
CA PHE A 419 22.38 -22.59 12.04
C PHE A 419 21.00 -21.98 12.34
N VAL A 420 20.06 -22.76 12.89
CA VAL A 420 18.71 -22.25 13.19
C VAL A 420 18.74 -21.17 14.27
N ASP A 421 19.55 -21.34 15.32
CA ASP A 421 19.71 -20.33 16.36
C ASP A 421 20.36 -19.06 15.81
N GLU A 422 21.36 -19.20 14.94
CA GLU A 422 22.00 -18.08 14.23
C GLU A 422 21.04 -17.35 13.28
N MET A 423 20.17 -18.07 12.57
CA MET A 423 19.17 -17.51 11.67
C MET A 423 18.06 -16.77 12.42
N ILE A 424 17.58 -17.32 13.52
CA ILE A 424 16.60 -16.67 14.40
C ILE A 424 17.18 -15.34 14.92
N LEU A 425 18.38 -15.38 15.48
CA LEU A 425 19.05 -14.19 15.99
C LEU A 425 19.34 -13.16 14.90
N PHE A 426 19.70 -13.63 13.69
CA PHE A 426 19.89 -12.77 12.53
C PHE A 426 18.59 -12.02 12.16
N LEU A 427 17.45 -12.71 12.09
CA LEU A 427 16.16 -12.09 11.75
C LEU A 427 15.68 -11.13 12.84
N GLU A 428 15.86 -11.46 14.12
CA GLU A 428 15.61 -10.55 15.25
C GLU A 428 16.48 -9.29 15.16
N ALA A 429 17.79 -9.47 14.96
CA ALA A 429 18.74 -8.36 14.84
C ALA A 429 18.47 -7.51 13.60
N PHE A 430 18.11 -8.13 12.48
CA PHE A 430 17.73 -7.45 11.24
C PHE A 430 16.49 -6.59 11.44
N ALA A 431 15.41 -7.16 11.97
CA ALA A 431 14.16 -6.45 12.24
C ALA A 431 14.39 -5.28 13.21
N SER A 432 15.16 -5.50 14.28
CA SER A 432 15.49 -4.45 15.25
C SER A 432 16.33 -3.33 14.63
N LEU A 433 17.34 -3.66 13.83
CA LEU A 433 18.19 -2.67 13.16
C LEU A 433 17.38 -1.85 12.15
N VAL A 434 16.56 -2.50 11.34
CA VAL A 434 15.65 -1.84 10.39
C VAL A 434 14.73 -0.89 11.11
N HIS A 435 14.04 -1.35 12.15
CA HIS A 435 13.12 -0.52 12.94
C HIS A 435 13.85 0.71 13.53
N ASN A 436 15.03 0.51 14.11
CA ASN A 436 15.81 1.61 14.68
C ASN A 436 16.25 2.62 13.62
N LEU A 437 16.71 2.17 12.46
CA LEU A 437 17.14 3.08 11.39
C LEU A 437 15.98 3.77 10.69
N ALA A 438 14.83 3.10 10.55
CA ALA A 438 13.63 3.68 10.00
C ALA A 438 12.98 4.69 10.97
N ALA A 439 13.20 4.52 12.29
CA ALA A 439 12.78 5.45 13.32
C ALA A 439 13.72 6.65 13.49
N LEU A 440 14.93 6.64 12.91
CA LEU A 440 15.84 7.77 12.99
C LEU A 440 15.29 8.95 12.18
N PRO A 441 14.95 10.09 12.80
CA PRO A 441 14.79 11.33 12.06
C PRO A 441 16.12 11.63 11.34
N SER A 442 16.03 12.10 10.09
CA SER A 442 17.20 12.39 9.24
C SER A 442 18.22 13.25 10.00
N SER A 443 19.26 12.62 10.54
CA SER A 443 20.09 13.17 11.63
C SER A 443 21.05 14.30 11.18
N SER A 444 21.22 14.50 9.88
CA SER A 444 21.98 15.62 9.32
C SER A 444 21.33 16.98 9.58
N MET A 445 20.04 17.00 9.94
CA MET A 445 19.23 18.22 10.05
C MET A 445 18.96 18.70 11.49
N GLU A 446 18.93 17.82 12.49
CA GLU A 446 18.55 18.17 13.87
C GLU A 446 19.49 19.16 14.55
N GLY A 447 20.80 19.06 14.31
CA GLY A 447 21.78 19.96 14.95
C GLY A 447 21.61 21.43 14.53
N SER A 448 21.31 21.68 13.25
CA SER A 448 21.02 23.04 12.77
C SER A 448 19.64 23.51 13.26
N LEU A 449 18.64 22.64 13.24
CA LEU A 449 17.26 23.00 13.55
C LEU A 449 17.06 23.27 15.04
N HIS A 450 17.78 22.56 15.91
CA HIS A 450 17.77 22.84 17.34
C HIS A 450 18.32 24.24 17.64
N GLY A 451 19.39 24.64 16.95
CA GLY A 451 19.92 26.00 17.02
C GLY A 451 18.93 27.06 16.51
N ASP A 452 18.26 26.79 15.39
CA ASP A 452 17.24 27.70 14.86
C ASP A 452 16.00 27.80 15.77
N PHE A 453 15.61 26.69 16.40
CA PHE A 453 14.51 26.66 17.37
C PHE A 453 14.83 27.50 18.60
N HIS A 454 16.06 27.39 19.13
CA HIS A 454 16.53 28.24 20.22
C HIS A 454 16.54 29.73 19.79
N ALA A 455 17.01 30.03 18.59
CA ALA A 455 16.97 31.40 18.06
C ALA A 455 15.53 31.94 17.99
N LEU A 456 14.56 31.14 17.54
CA LEU A 456 13.13 31.49 17.54
C LEU A 456 12.57 31.82 18.93
N GLN A 457 13.09 31.18 19.99
CA GLN A 457 12.67 31.47 21.37
C GLN A 457 13.23 32.80 21.91
N GLU A 458 14.41 33.22 21.46
CA GLU A 458 15.06 34.45 21.94
C GLU A 458 14.54 35.71 21.25
N VAL A 459 14.02 35.59 20.03
CA VAL A 459 13.53 36.70 19.23
C VAL A 459 12.18 37.19 19.75
N LYS A 460 12.10 38.50 20.00
CA LYS A 460 10.92 39.15 20.62
C LYS A 460 10.10 39.97 19.63
N ASP A 461 10.71 40.48 18.57
CA ASP A 461 10.05 41.37 17.62
C ASP A 461 9.33 40.59 16.51
N ALA A 462 8.13 41.04 16.17
CA ALA A 462 7.25 40.31 15.27
C ALA A 462 7.81 40.05 13.86
N PRO A 463 8.43 41.03 13.19
CA PRO A 463 9.04 40.81 11.89
C PRO A 463 10.21 39.83 11.96
N ASP A 464 10.98 39.87 13.06
CA ASP A 464 12.15 39.02 13.24
C ASP A 464 11.76 37.57 13.52
N VAL A 465 10.67 37.33 14.28
CA VAL A 465 10.11 35.98 14.49
C VAL A 465 9.69 35.38 13.14
N ALA A 466 8.91 36.14 12.36
CA ALA A 466 8.44 35.68 11.05
C ALA A 466 9.60 35.47 10.06
N TYR A 467 10.62 36.34 10.10
CA TYR A 467 11.82 36.21 9.28
C TYR A 467 12.70 35.03 9.68
N THR A 468 12.81 34.73 10.98
CA THR A 468 13.57 33.56 11.47
C THR A 468 12.90 32.28 11.00
N LEU A 469 11.57 32.17 11.14
CA LEU A 469 10.80 31.05 10.60
C LEU A 469 11.00 30.90 9.09
N LEU A 470 10.95 32.02 8.34
CA LEU A 470 11.20 32.05 6.90
C LEU A 470 12.60 31.50 6.54
N ARG A 471 13.63 31.86 7.30
CA ARG A 471 15.00 31.38 7.08
C ARG A 471 15.12 29.87 7.33
N VAL A 472 14.42 29.32 8.31
CA VAL A 472 14.40 27.88 8.55
C VAL A 472 13.79 27.15 7.36
N VAL A 473 12.61 27.59 6.92
CA VAL A 473 11.92 27.00 5.76
C VAL A 473 12.79 27.11 4.50
N ARG A 474 13.48 28.23 4.28
CA ARG A 474 14.37 28.43 3.13
C ARG A 474 15.54 27.43 3.07
N LYS A 475 15.92 26.77 4.16
CA LYS A 475 16.95 25.72 4.12
C LYS A 475 16.52 24.48 3.32
N PHE A 476 15.21 24.26 3.20
CA PHE A 476 14.63 23.08 2.53
C PHE A 476 14.03 23.40 1.16
N PHE A 477 13.55 24.63 0.98
CA PHE A 477 12.91 25.08 -0.24
C PHE A 477 13.81 26.01 -1.04
N ALA A 478 13.69 26.00 -2.36
CA ALA A 478 14.45 26.90 -3.22
C ALA A 478 13.98 28.35 -3.06
N ARG A 479 12.68 28.54 -2.86
CA ARG A 479 12.06 29.85 -2.67
C ARG A 479 11.16 29.79 -1.44
N ALA A 480 11.19 30.85 -0.63
CA ALA A 480 10.29 31.00 0.50
C ALA A 480 9.85 32.45 0.64
N MET A 481 8.62 32.68 1.10
CA MET A 481 8.03 34.01 1.28
C MET A 481 7.17 34.08 2.53
N THR A 482 7.22 35.20 3.23
CA THR A 482 6.30 35.51 4.32
C THR A 482 5.18 36.41 3.80
N MET A 483 3.94 35.99 4.00
CA MET A 483 2.73 36.74 3.65
C MET A 483 1.95 37.09 4.90
N ILE A 484 1.70 38.38 5.13
CA ILE A 484 0.92 38.86 6.26
C ILE A 484 -0.56 38.84 5.91
N VAL A 485 -1.37 38.32 6.83
CA VAL A 485 -2.84 38.30 6.68
C VAL A 485 -3.39 39.67 7.06
N SER A 486 -4.10 40.29 6.11
CA SER A 486 -4.75 41.59 6.29
C SER A 486 -6.25 41.49 6.03
N ARG A 487 -7.00 42.57 6.33
CA ARG A 487 -8.44 42.63 6.02
C ARG A 487 -8.76 42.54 4.52
N ASN A 488 -7.80 42.90 3.67
CA ASN A 488 -7.96 43.02 2.22
C ASN A 488 -7.21 41.89 1.46
N GLY A 489 -6.96 40.75 2.13
CA GLY A 489 -6.20 39.62 1.58
C GLY A 489 -4.80 39.49 2.18
N LEU A 490 -3.86 38.93 1.42
CA LEU A 490 -2.48 38.71 1.83
C LEU A 490 -1.55 39.79 1.30
N VAL A 491 -0.55 40.17 2.09
CA VAL A 491 0.52 41.09 1.67
C VAL A 491 1.84 40.37 1.79
N VAL A 492 2.57 40.23 0.68
CA VAL A 492 3.92 39.66 0.68
C VAL A 492 4.87 40.64 1.36
N GLU A 493 5.40 40.24 2.51
CA GLU A 493 6.30 41.06 3.31
C GLU A 493 7.76 40.78 2.92
N LYS A 494 8.20 39.52 3.01
CA LYS A 494 9.59 39.12 2.77
C LYS A 494 9.67 37.94 1.81
N CYS A 495 10.76 37.89 1.05
CA CYS A 495 11.07 36.82 0.10
C CYS A 495 12.52 36.39 0.28
N LEU A 496 12.81 35.10 0.05
CA LEU A 496 14.15 34.54 -0.02
C LEU A 496 14.23 33.54 -1.17
N GLY A 497 15.29 33.63 -1.96
CA GLY A 497 15.58 32.73 -3.08
C GLY A 497 14.81 33.03 -4.36
N VAL A 498 14.17 34.20 -4.47
CA VAL A 498 13.31 34.55 -5.62
C VAL A 498 14.10 35.29 -6.69
N SER A 499 14.73 36.40 -6.31
CA SER A 499 15.67 37.17 -7.12
C SER A 499 16.47 38.12 -6.23
N GLU A 500 17.68 38.51 -6.64
CA GLU A 500 18.52 39.43 -5.84
C GLU A 500 17.80 40.75 -5.51
N ASP A 501 17.00 41.28 -6.45
CA ASP A 501 16.24 42.51 -6.27
C ASP A 501 15.06 42.38 -5.28
N LEU A 502 14.39 41.23 -5.23
CA LEU A 502 13.26 40.99 -4.34
C LEU A 502 13.73 40.58 -2.94
N ASP A 503 14.79 39.80 -2.86
CA ASP A 503 15.37 39.32 -1.62
C ASP A 503 16.01 40.48 -0.82
N ALA A 504 16.56 41.49 -1.51
CA ALA A 504 17.14 42.68 -0.88
C ALA A 504 16.08 43.66 -0.30
N LYS A 505 14.79 43.51 -0.65
CA LYS A 505 13.75 44.44 -0.19
C LYS A 505 13.36 44.17 1.26
N ASN A 506 13.15 45.25 2.01
CA ASN A 506 12.62 45.18 3.37
C ASN A 506 11.13 44.88 3.42
N SER A 507 10.39 45.28 2.40
CA SER A 507 9.01 44.87 2.19
C SER A 507 8.75 44.78 0.68
N VAL A 508 8.19 43.66 0.22
CA VAL A 508 7.80 43.51 -1.21
C VAL A 508 6.49 44.25 -1.50
N GLY A 509 5.54 44.22 -0.56
CA GLY A 509 4.29 44.98 -0.63
C GLY A 509 3.31 44.47 -1.70
N LEU A 510 3.55 43.29 -2.27
CA LEU A 510 2.65 42.68 -3.25
C LEU A 510 1.36 42.21 -2.55
N GLN A 511 0.22 42.75 -2.97
CA GLN A 511 -1.08 42.40 -2.39
C GLN A 511 -1.78 41.34 -3.22
N LEU A 512 -2.24 40.27 -2.56
CA LEU A 512 -2.93 39.13 -3.14
C LEU A 512 -4.34 39.07 -2.55
N ALA A 513 -5.36 39.22 -3.40
CA ALA A 513 -6.75 39.03 -2.99
C ALA A 513 -7.04 37.54 -2.83
N LEU A 514 -7.62 37.16 -1.68
CA LEU A 514 -8.05 35.78 -1.41
C LEU A 514 -9.29 35.46 -2.25
N GLU A 515 -9.24 34.33 -2.96
CA GLU A 515 -10.37 33.83 -3.73
C GLU A 515 -11.21 32.84 -2.90
N PRO A 516 -12.55 32.95 -2.92
CA PRO A 516 -13.43 32.09 -2.13
C PRO A 516 -13.36 30.63 -2.60
N GLY A 517 -13.20 29.70 -1.66
CA GLY A 517 -13.02 28.27 -1.90
C GLY A 517 -11.57 27.85 -2.21
N GLY A 518 -10.63 28.80 -2.24
CA GLY A 518 -9.21 28.52 -2.50
C GLY A 518 -8.53 27.70 -1.39
N LEU A 519 -7.47 26.98 -1.74
CA LEU A 519 -6.53 26.37 -0.80
C LEU A 519 -5.96 27.41 0.18
N VAL A 520 -5.54 28.57 -0.31
CA VAL A 520 -4.94 29.62 0.54
C VAL A 520 -5.97 30.18 1.53
N GLU A 521 -7.22 30.37 1.11
CA GLU A 521 -8.31 30.79 1.99
C GLU A 521 -8.61 29.73 3.07
N ARG A 522 -8.66 28.44 2.69
CA ARG A 522 -8.81 27.33 3.65
C ARG A 522 -7.70 27.34 4.69
N VAL A 523 -6.43 27.51 4.28
CA VAL A 523 -5.30 27.60 5.22
C VAL A 523 -5.41 28.82 6.13
N VAL A 524 -5.86 29.99 5.64
CA VAL A 524 -6.10 31.17 6.48
C VAL A 524 -7.21 30.92 7.51
N ARG A 525 -8.28 30.21 7.11
CA ARG A 525 -9.46 29.96 7.94
C ARG A 525 -9.25 28.85 8.96
N ASP A 526 -8.79 27.69 8.49
CA ASP A 526 -8.64 26.47 9.28
C ASP A 526 -7.31 26.48 10.04
N GLY A 527 -6.31 27.18 9.49
CA GLY A 527 -4.98 27.30 10.08
C GLY A 527 -4.21 25.99 10.08
N SER A 528 -4.58 25.03 9.25
CA SER A 528 -3.84 23.79 9.05
C SER A 528 -2.66 24.00 8.10
N VAL A 529 -1.56 23.30 8.36
CA VAL A 529 -0.42 23.28 7.45
C VAL A 529 -0.80 22.52 6.18
N HIS A 530 -0.40 23.04 5.02
CA HIS A 530 -0.52 22.32 3.77
C HIS A 530 0.87 22.11 3.16
N SER A 531 1.25 20.85 2.96
CA SER A 531 2.55 20.45 2.42
C SER A 531 2.37 19.33 1.39
N ALA A 532 1.70 19.63 0.29
CA ALA A 532 1.39 18.68 -0.77
C ALA A 532 1.36 19.38 -2.14
N ARG A 533 0.96 18.64 -3.18
CA ARG A 533 0.65 19.22 -4.47
C ARG A 533 -0.60 20.09 -4.34
N GLY A 534 -0.53 21.31 -4.86
CA GLY A 534 -1.63 22.25 -4.74
C GLY A 534 -1.56 23.37 -5.77
N SER A 535 -2.68 23.62 -6.42
CA SER A 535 -2.90 24.81 -7.25
C SER A 535 -3.92 25.71 -6.56
N ASP A 536 -3.70 27.03 -6.62
CA ASP A 536 -4.61 28.01 -6.05
C ASP A 536 -4.63 29.28 -6.92
N PRO A 537 -5.81 29.81 -7.27
CA PRO A 537 -5.93 31.03 -8.08
C PRO A 537 -5.26 32.27 -7.47
N THR A 538 -5.14 32.33 -6.14
CA THR A 538 -4.38 33.37 -5.41
C THR A 538 -2.89 33.26 -5.70
N LEU A 539 -2.37 32.03 -5.77
CA LEU A 539 -0.96 31.75 -6.10
C LEU A 539 -0.66 31.97 -7.59
N ASP A 540 -1.63 31.79 -8.50
CA ASP A 540 -1.44 32.12 -9.91
C ASP A 540 -1.07 33.59 -10.12
N LYS A 541 -1.67 34.50 -9.33
CA LYS A 541 -1.32 35.92 -9.34
C LYS A 541 0.12 36.15 -8.86
N LEU A 542 0.58 35.38 -7.88
CA LEU A 542 1.97 35.39 -7.41
C LEU A 542 2.92 34.87 -8.50
N TYR A 543 2.56 33.79 -9.19
CA TYR A 543 3.39 33.18 -10.26
C TYR A 543 3.59 34.08 -11.46
N ARG A 544 2.68 35.04 -11.73
CA ARG A 544 2.91 36.08 -12.74
C ARG A 544 4.11 36.97 -12.42
N THR A 545 4.44 37.14 -11.14
CA THR A 545 5.57 37.96 -10.69
C THR A 545 6.85 37.15 -10.55
N ILE A 546 6.76 35.93 -10.01
CA ILE A 546 7.95 35.14 -9.63
C ILE A 546 8.26 33.95 -10.54
N ARG A 547 7.44 33.72 -11.58
CA ARG A 547 7.40 32.51 -12.41
C ARG A 547 6.92 31.28 -11.63
N ALA A 548 6.06 30.49 -12.28
CA ALA A 548 5.56 29.23 -11.73
C ALA A 548 6.70 28.23 -11.46
N PRO A 549 6.64 27.47 -10.35
CA PRO A 549 7.60 26.40 -10.07
C PRO A 549 7.45 25.24 -11.08
N LYS A 550 8.50 24.42 -11.22
CA LYS A 550 8.54 23.22 -12.07
C LYS A 550 7.62 22.12 -11.51
N SER A 551 7.54 22.01 -10.19
CA SER A 551 6.63 21.12 -9.46
C SER A 551 5.54 21.93 -8.76
N ASP A 552 4.34 21.38 -8.71
CA ASP A 552 3.18 21.89 -7.99
C ASP A 552 3.19 21.56 -6.47
N LYS A 553 4.25 20.90 -5.97
CA LYS A 553 4.45 20.66 -4.54
C LYS A 553 4.85 21.95 -3.83
N ILE A 554 3.99 22.40 -2.92
CA ILE A 554 4.14 23.66 -2.19
C ILE A 554 3.98 23.46 -0.68
N LEU A 555 4.53 24.37 0.10
CA LEU A 555 4.27 24.50 1.53
C LEU A 555 3.51 25.81 1.79
N LEU A 556 2.41 25.72 2.52
CA LEU A 556 1.71 26.83 3.16
C LEU A 556 1.71 26.59 4.66
N LEU A 557 2.53 27.36 5.38
CA LEU A 557 2.73 27.23 6.81
C LEU A 557 2.10 28.44 7.54
N PRO A 558 0.88 28.30 8.09
CA PRO A 558 0.25 29.36 8.87
C PRO A 558 0.93 29.54 10.23
N MET A 559 1.11 30.79 10.65
CA MET A 559 1.49 31.16 12.01
C MET A 559 0.30 31.76 12.73
N LYS A 560 -0.07 31.17 13.88
CA LYS A 560 -1.23 31.58 14.69
C LYS A 560 -0.80 32.39 15.90
N VAL A 561 -1.53 33.45 16.20
CA VAL A 561 -1.41 34.22 17.45
C VAL A 561 -2.81 34.32 18.05
N ARG A 562 -3.01 33.86 19.29
CA ARG A 562 -4.33 33.79 19.94
C ARG A 562 -5.40 33.07 19.09
N GLY A 563 -5.00 31.97 18.43
CA GLY A 563 -5.87 31.18 17.56
C GLY A 563 -6.22 31.80 16.21
N ARG A 564 -5.69 33.00 15.88
CA ARG A 564 -5.89 33.64 14.57
C ARG A 564 -4.63 33.54 13.72
N VAL A 565 -4.78 33.18 12.45
CA VAL A 565 -3.66 33.19 11.49
C VAL A 565 -3.25 34.64 11.21
N VAL A 566 -2.01 34.98 11.55
CA VAL A 566 -1.46 36.35 11.35
C VAL A 566 -0.56 36.44 10.13
N SER A 567 0.10 35.33 9.78
CA SER A 567 0.91 35.22 8.57
C SER A 567 0.88 33.81 8.02
N ILE A 568 1.26 33.66 6.76
CA ILE A 568 1.49 32.40 6.08
C ILE A 568 2.87 32.45 5.45
N THR A 569 3.69 31.44 5.73
CA THR A 569 4.95 31.22 5.03
C THR A 569 4.68 30.30 3.83
N TYR A 570 4.83 30.85 2.63
CA TYR A 570 4.80 30.08 1.38
C TYR A 570 6.19 29.59 1.01
N ALA A 571 6.32 28.37 0.52
CA ALA A 571 7.59 27.89 -0.03
C ALA A 571 7.40 26.88 -1.17
N ASP A 572 8.36 26.86 -2.10
CA ASP A 572 8.39 25.95 -3.24
C ASP A 572 9.83 25.59 -3.68
N PHE A 573 9.92 24.63 -4.60
CA PHE A 573 11.20 24.13 -5.14
C PHE A 573 11.71 24.91 -6.36
N GLY A 574 11.03 25.96 -6.80
CA GLY A 574 11.42 26.77 -7.94
C GLY A 574 11.58 25.92 -9.19
N GLN A 575 12.80 25.83 -9.73
CA GLN A 575 13.13 24.99 -10.88
C GLN A 575 13.84 23.68 -10.50
N ASN A 576 14.06 23.44 -9.20
CA ASN A 576 14.67 22.23 -8.68
C ASN A 576 13.63 21.12 -8.53
N GLU A 577 14.11 19.88 -8.43
CA GLU A 577 13.26 18.74 -8.08
C GLU A 577 12.84 18.79 -6.60
N PRO A 578 11.61 18.35 -6.29
CA PRO A 578 11.10 18.35 -4.93
C PRO A 578 11.91 17.39 -4.05
N ARG A 579 12.09 17.78 -2.78
CA ARG A 579 12.75 16.96 -1.75
C ARG A 579 11.78 16.65 -0.62
N PRO A 580 12.01 15.60 0.18
CA PRO A 580 11.28 15.38 1.43
C PRO A 580 11.46 16.57 2.37
N VAL A 581 10.38 16.96 3.04
CA VAL A 581 10.37 18.11 3.95
C VAL A 581 9.70 17.77 5.28
N PRO A 582 10.28 18.14 6.43
CA PRO A 582 9.72 17.82 7.74
C PRO A 582 8.58 18.79 8.10
N ALA A 583 7.42 18.64 7.46
CA ALA A 583 6.27 19.54 7.65
C ALA A 583 5.82 19.64 9.12
N ASN A 584 5.76 18.52 9.83
CA ASN A 584 5.39 18.46 11.26
C ASN A 584 6.32 19.34 12.12
N LEU A 585 7.62 19.33 11.82
CA LEU A 585 8.57 20.15 12.55
C LEU A 585 8.37 21.64 12.28
N PHE A 586 8.10 22.02 11.02
CA PHE A 586 7.79 23.42 10.70
C PHE A 586 6.51 23.89 11.40
N GLU A 587 5.51 23.02 11.55
CA GLU A 587 4.28 23.31 12.30
C GLU A 587 4.59 23.60 13.78
N ILE A 588 5.43 22.77 14.41
CA ILE A 588 5.90 22.98 15.78
C ILE A 588 6.63 24.32 15.89
N MET A 589 7.54 24.63 14.96
CA MET A 589 8.26 25.90 14.94
C MET A 589 7.33 27.10 14.75
N ALA A 590 6.35 27.02 13.85
CA ALA A 590 5.36 28.06 13.62
C ALA A 590 4.46 28.30 14.85
N THR A 591 4.12 27.23 15.56
CA THR A 591 3.38 27.30 16.83
C THR A 591 4.21 28.01 17.90
N GLN A 592 5.49 27.65 18.04
CA GLN A 592 6.41 28.31 18.97
C GLN A 592 6.63 29.79 18.62
N ALA A 593 6.77 30.11 17.34
CA ALA A 593 6.86 31.47 16.83
C ALA A 593 5.63 32.30 17.22
N GLY A 594 4.44 31.71 17.04
CA GLY A 594 3.16 32.30 17.45
C GLY A 594 3.07 32.58 18.95
N LEU A 595 3.53 31.64 19.79
CA LEU A 595 3.59 31.81 21.25
C LEU A 595 4.57 32.91 21.67
N SER A 596 5.73 33.02 21.03
CA SER A 596 6.70 34.09 21.30
C SER A 596 6.09 35.47 21.02
N LEU A 597 5.41 35.59 19.87
CA LEU A 597 4.66 36.79 19.49
C LEU A 597 3.57 37.16 20.49
N GLU A 598 2.80 36.18 20.94
CA GLU A 598 1.75 36.38 21.92
C GLU A 598 2.30 36.91 23.25
N ASN A 599 3.42 36.35 23.72
CA ASN A 599 4.11 36.81 24.91
C ASN A 599 4.61 38.26 24.77
N THR A 600 5.16 38.64 23.62
CA THR A 600 5.58 40.02 23.37
C THR A 600 4.39 40.98 23.39
N LEU A 601 3.27 40.62 22.77
CA LEU A 601 2.05 41.42 22.77
C LEU A 601 1.49 41.60 24.19
N LEU A 602 1.48 40.54 25.00
CA LEU A 602 1.07 40.59 26.41
C LEU A 602 1.96 41.52 27.24
N ARG A 603 3.29 41.46 27.06
CA ARG A 603 4.23 42.37 27.75
C ARG A 603 3.97 43.84 27.38
N ARG A 604 3.80 44.15 26.09
CA ARG A 604 3.46 45.51 25.63
C ARG A 604 2.13 46.00 26.22
N GLN A 605 1.11 45.12 26.29
CA GLN A 605 -0.17 45.44 26.93
C GLN A 605 0.00 45.76 28.41
N MET A 606 0.76 44.94 29.16
CA MET A 606 1.03 45.19 30.58
C MET A 606 1.81 46.48 30.83
N GLU A 607 2.79 46.81 29.98
CA GLU A 607 3.53 48.08 30.06
C GLU A 607 2.64 49.29 29.74
N SER A 608 1.70 49.15 28.80
CA SER A 608 0.75 50.21 28.45
C SER A 608 -0.32 50.43 29.52
N SER A 609 -0.71 49.40 30.27
CA SER A 609 -1.67 49.51 31.39
C SER A 609 -1.04 50.01 32.69
N ARG A 610 0.30 50.06 32.76
CA ARG A 610 1.07 50.50 33.92
C ARG A 610 1.55 51.95 33.81
N LYS A 611 1.44 52.55 32.62
CA LYS A 611 1.53 53.99 32.37
C LYS A 611 0.15 54.61 32.41
#